data_AF-A0A3A0ARU1-F1
#
_entry.id   AF-A0A3A0ARU1-F1
#
_cell.length_a   1.000
_cell.length_b   1.000
_cell.length_c   1.000
_cell.angle_alpha   90.00
_cell.angle_beta   90.00
_cell.angle_gamma   90.00
#
_symmetry.space_group_name_H-M   'P 1'
#
loop_
_entity.id
_entity.type
_entity.pdbx_description
1 polymer ?
#
loop_
_entity_poly.entity_id
_entity_poly.type
_entity_poly.pdbx_seq_one_letter_code
_entity_poly.pdbx_strand_id
1 'polypeptide(L)'
;MRLLSIENGLPVERPASSYTPLRGSVDRLLPPVVGTLHRHLWAWGQADLSPGPLTAERVLLGPEGELGIAFANHNKPRPLLQVGLAPDLAAWLVLLDKWVETFVVIARARAVWSPGELAAALTFATPAFLPRGLVRQPPDNWVRVAEALAQAVADGPLAGDSQDRHWRVDP
;
A
#
# COMPACT_ATOMS: atom_id res chain seq x y z
N MET A 1 3.41 -4.43 22.39
CA MET A 1 3.07 -4.20 20.97
C MET A 1 4.28 -4.63 20.17
N ARG A 2 4.10 -5.49 19.16
CA ARG A 2 5.20 -5.98 18.31
C ARG A 2 5.22 -5.20 17.00
N LEU A 3 6.35 -4.67 16.61
CA LEU A 3 6.51 -3.98 15.33
C LEU A 3 7.19 -4.92 14.34
N LEU A 4 6.57 -5.15 13.19
CA LEU A 4 7.10 -6.02 12.13
C LEU A 4 7.27 -5.25 10.83
N SER A 5 8.34 -5.57 10.11
CA SER A 5 8.56 -5.18 8.72
C SER A 5 8.96 -6.42 7.91
N ILE A 6 9.04 -6.30 6.59
CA ILE A 6 9.55 -7.37 5.72
C ILE A 6 10.96 -7.02 5.29
N GLU A 7 11.90 -7.92 5.56
CA GLU A 7 13.26 -7.88 5.05
C GLU A 7 13.58 -9.23 4.40
N ASN A 8 14.14 -9.20 3.19
CA ASN A 8 14.50 -10.41 2.44
C ASN A 8 13.36 -11.45 2.37
N GLY A 9 12.11 -10.97 2.22
CA GLY A 9 10.92 -11.82 2.13
C GLY A 9 10.43 -12.40 3.46
N LEU A 10 10.99 -11.99 4.61
CA LEU A 10 10.63 -12.52 5.91
C LEU A 10 10.19 -11.41 6.88
N PRO A 11 9.23 -11.69 7.78
CA PRO A 11 8.85 -10.75 8.83
C PRO A 11 9.96 -10.64 9.88
N VAL A 12 10.53 -9.45 10.00
CA VAL A 12 11.57 -9.12 10.98
C VAL A 12 11.00 -8.15 12.02
N GLU A 13 11.34 -8.40 13.27
CA GLU A 13 10.97 -7.54 14.39
C GLU A 13 11.85 -6.30 14.46
N ARG A 14 11.22 -5.14 14.65
CA ARG A 14 11.91 -3.84 14.72
C ARG A 14 11.70 -3.18 16.07
N PRO A 15 12.69 -2.42 16.57
CA PRO A 15 12.49 -1.60 17.74
C PRO A 15 11.50 -0.48 17.43
N ALA A 16 10.38 -0.42 18.17
CA ALA A 16 9.34 0.57 17.95
C ALA A 16 9.77 2.01 18.32
N SER A 17 10.84 2.18 19.09
CA SER A 17 11.32 3.47 19.59
C SER A 17 11.74 4.46 18.50
N SER A 18 12.12 3.96 17.31
CA SER A 18 12.59 4.77 16.19
C SER A 18 11.52 4.99 15.11
N TYR A 19 10.32 4.45 15.33
CA TYR A 19 9.23 4.48 14.37
C TYR A 19 8.12 5.40 14.87
N THR A 20 7.59 6.22 13.97
CA THR A 20 6.49 7.15 14.28
C THR A 20 5.24 6.71 13.55
N PRO A 21 4.04 6.78 14.17
CA PRO A 21 2.79 6.54 13.44
C PRO A 21 2.73 7.36 12.16
N LEU A 22 2.18 6.79 11.08
CA LEU A 22 2.15 7.43 9.76
C LEU A 22 1.48 8.81 9.83
N ARG A 23 0.39 8.91 10.61
CA ARG A 23 -0.32 10.17 10.89
C ARG A 23 0.55 11.25 11.53
N GLY A 24 1.54 10.88 12.34
CA GLY A 24 2.49 11.80 12.95
C GLY A 24 3.68 12.14 12.06
N SER A 25 3.73 11.62 10.83
CA SER A 25 4.88 11.69 9.93
C SER A 25 4.52 12.28 8.56
N VAL A 26 3.42 13.03 8.47
CA VAL A 26 2.86 13.54 7.21
C VAL A 26 3.88 14.37 6.43
N ASP A 27 4.62 15.23 7.11
CA ASP A 27 5.65 16.09 6.48
C ASP A 27 6.79 15.29 5.81
N ARG A 28 6.91 14.00 6.14
CA ARG A 28 7.91 13.08 5.58
C ARG A 28 7.37 12.28 4.39
N LEU A 29 6.08 12.37 4.06
CA LEU A 29 5.43 11.63 2.97
C LEU A 29 5.67 12.29 1.60
N LEU A 30 6.92 12.59 1.31
CA LEU A 30 7.36 13.08 0.00
C LEU A 30 7.24 11.98 -1.06
N PRO A 31 7.11 12.32 -2.35
CA PRO A 31 6.91 11.34 -3.42
C PRO A 31 7.92 10.15 -3.43
N PRO A 32 9.23 10.34 -3.17
CA PRO A 32 10.16 9.21 -3.09
C PRO A 32 9.85 8.25 -1.94
N VAL A 33 9.48 8.78 -0.76
CA VAL A 33 9.11 8.00 0.42
C VAL A 33 7.84 7.21 0.16
N VAL A 34 6.84 7.82 -0.48
CA VAL A 34 5.60 7.12 -0.88
C VAL A 34 5.93 5.91 -1.77
N GLY A 35 6.83 6.07 -2.74
CA GLY A 35 7.32 4.95 -3.57
C GLY A 35 8.01 3.86 -2.76
N THR A 36 8.84 4.23 -1.77
CA THR A 36 9.47 3.28 -0.84
C THR A 36 8.42 2.52 -0.04
N LEU A 37 7.41 3.19 0.50
CA LEU A 37 6.34 2.56 1.27
C LEU A 37 5.52 1.57 0.44
N HIS A 38 5.24 1.89 -0.83
CA HIS A 38 4.61 0.93 -1.75
C HIS A 38 5.47 -0.33 -1.91
N ARG A 39 6.79 -0.20 -2.11
CA ARG A 39 7.69 -1.36 -2.21
C ARG A 39 7.72 -2.19 -0.94
N HIS A 40 7.71 -1.55 0.23
CA HIS A 40 7.64 -2.30 1.47
C HIS A 40 6.31 -3.03 1.63
N LEU A 41 5.17 -2.42 1.30
CA LEU A 41 3.90 -3.13 1.32
C LEU A 41 3.88 -4.29 0.31
N TRP A 42 4.42 -4.08 -0.89
CA TRP A 42 4.56 -5.13 -1.90
C TRP A 42 5.40 -6.31 -1.39
N ALA A 43 6.45 -6.05 -0.61
CA ALA A 43 7.25 -7.10 0.01
C ALA A 43 6.45 -8.00 0.97
N TRP A 44 5.38 -7.50 1.61
CA TRP A 44 4.46 -8.36 2.37
C TRP A 44 3.78 -9.39 1.47
N GLY A 45 3.34 -8.95 0.29
CA GLY A 45 2.72 -9.81 -0.71
C GLY A 45 3.67 -10.88 -1.21
N GLN A 46 4.93 -10.48 -1.46
CA GLN A 46 5.98 -11.42 -1.88
C GLN A 46 6.42 -12.40 -0.79
N ALA A 47 6.14 -12.07 0.47
CA ALA A 47 6.31 -12.99 1.59
C ALA A 47 5.09 -13.92 1.80
N ASP A 48 4.06 -13.83 0.95
CA ASP A 48 2.77 -14.51 1.10
C ASP A 48 2.05 -14.17 2.43
N LEU A 49 2.23 -12.93 2.90
CA LEU A 49 1.68 -12.43 4.15
C LEU A 49 0.82 -11.18 3.96
N SER A 50 -0.32 -11.14 4.65
CA SER A 50 -1.10 -9.93 4.87
C SER A 50 -0.69 -9.26 6.19
N PRO A 51 -0.43 -7.93 6.18
CA PRO A 51 -0.25 -7.15 7.40
C PRO A 51 -1.55 -6.99 8.21
N GLY A 52 -2.68 -7.41 7.63
CA GLY A 52 -4.02 -7.18 8.14
C GLY A 52 -4.43 -5.70 8.04
N PRO A 53 -5.49 -5.29 8.74
CA PRO A 53 -6.11 -3.97 8.56
C PRO A 53 -5.11 -2.80 8.68
N LEU A 54 -4.91 -2.07 7.59
CA LEU A 54 -4.03 -0.91 7.54
C LEU A 54 -4.78 0.32 8.05
N THR A 55 -4.39 0.81 9.22
CA THR A 55 -4.96 2.03 9.83
C THR A 55 -3.84 2.96 10.28
N ALA A 56 -4.17 4.23 10.50
CA ALA A 56 -3.23 5.29 10.88
C ALA A 56 -2.42 4.99 12.15
N GLU A 57 -2.99 4.20 13.07
CA GLU A 57 -2.37 3.83 14.34
C GLU A 57 -1.45 2.61 14.23
N ARG A 58 -1.72 1.72 13.26
CA ARG A 58 -0.95 0.48 13.07
C ARG A 58 0.19 0.64 12.09
N VAL A 59 0.10 1.60 11.18
CA VAL A 59 1.16 1.88 10.23
C VAL A 59 2.13 2.88 10.84
N LEU A 60 3.40 2.51 10.85
CA LEU A 60 4.49 3.32 11.34
C LEU A 60 5.55 3.53 10.26
N LEU A 61 6.18 4.69 10.28
CA LEU A 61 7.24 5.11 9.39
C LEU A 61 8.58 5.11 10.13
N GLY A 62 9.54 4.33 9.62
CA GLY A 62 10.92 4.34 10.10
C GLY A 62 11.70 5.57 9.63
N PRO A 63 12.92 5.81 10.14
CA PRO A 63 13.74 6.98 9.80
C PRO A 63 14.12 7.03 8.31
N GLU A 64 14.31 5.89 7.65
CA GLU A 64 14.70 5.80 6.24
C GLU A 64 13.49 5.62 5.30
N GLY A 65 12.29 5.82 5.83
CA GLY A 65 11.05 5.63 5.08
C GLY A 65 10.57 4.17 5.06
N GLU A 66 11.06 3.33 5.98
CA GLU A 66 10.61 1.94 6.06
C GLU A 66 9.18 1.84 6.59
N LEU A 67 8.43 0.87 6.06
CA LEU A 67 7.11 0.53 6.57
C LEU A 67 7.23 -0.44 7.74
N GLY A 68 6.75 -0.03 8.90
CA GLY A 68 6.53 -0.89 10.06
C GLY A 68 5.04 -1.06 10.34
N ILE A 69 4.62 -2.27 10.67
CA ILE A 69 3.23 -2.57 11.06
C ILE A 69 3.21 -3.03 12.51
N ALA A 70 2.45 -2.33 13.34
CA ALA A 70 2.21 -2.72 14.72
C ALA A 70 1.16 -3.82 14.83
N PHE A 71 1.47 -4.84 15.63
CA PHE A 71 0.58 -5.92 16.01
C PHE A 71 0.35 -5.89 17.52
N ALA A 72 -0.91 -6.13 17.91
CA ALA A 72 -1.25 -6.41 19.29
C ALA A 72 -0.47 -7.64 19.79
N ASN A 73 -0.23 -7.73 21.10
CA ASN A 73 0.58 -8.81 21.66
C ASN A 73 0.04 -10.18 21.23
N HIS A 74 0.96 -11.07 20.83
CA HIS A 74 0.71 -12.43 20.31
C HIS A 74 0.05 -12.52 18.92
N ASN A 75 -0.43 -11.42 18.33
CA ASN A 75 -0.89 -11.43 16.94
C ASN A 75 0.30 -11.50 15.98
N LYS A 76 0.10 -12.24 14.89
CA LYS A 76 1.08 -12.43 13.81
C LYS A 76 0.46 -11.99 12.48
N PRO A 77 1.30 -11.68 11.47
CA PRO A 77 0.89 -11.63 10.08
C PRO A 77 0.06 -12.85 9.70
N ARG A 78 -0.92 -12.67 8.84
CA ARG A 78 -1.75 -13.77 8.34
C ARG A 78 -1.27 -14.18 6.96
N PRO A 79 -1.41 -15.44 6.55
CA PRO A 79 -1.22 -15.81 5.15
C PRO A 79 -2.13 -14.97 4.23
N LEU A 80 -1.72 -14.74 2.99
CA LEU A 80 -2.59 -14.12 2.00
C LEU A 80 -3.82 -15.00 1.73
N LEU A 81 -4.92 -14.34 1.41
CA LEU A 81 -6.12 -15.00 0.91
C LEU A 81 -5.98 -15.25 -0.60
N GLN A 82 -6.94 -15.99 -1.18
CA GLN A 82 -6.96 -16.29 -2.62
C GLN A 82 -6.92 -15.04 -3.52
N VAL A 83 -7.35 -13.88 -3.00
CA VAL A 83 -7.35 -12.58 -3.70
C VAL A 83 -6.04 -11.79 -3.53
N GLY A 84 -5.01 -12.40 -2.94
CA GLY A 84 -3.72 -11.78 -2.70
C GLY A 84 -3.80 -10.54 -1.79
N LEU A 85 -2.95 -9.55 -2.08
CA LEU A 85 -2.90 -8.27 -1.36
C LEU A 85 -3.98 -7.26 -1.78
N ALA A 86 -4.88 -7.59 -2.70
CA ALA A 86 -5.82 -6.61 -3.25
C ALA A 86 -6.64 -5.84 -2.17
N PRO A 87 -7.17 -6.48 -1.11
CA PRO A 87 -7.87 -5.75 -0.04
C PRO A 87 -6.94 -4.82 0.75
N ASP A 88 -5.73 -5.29 1.06
CA ASP A 88 -4.73 -4.52 1.80
C ASP A 88 -4.21 -3.34 0.96
N LEU A 89 -4.00 -3.53 -0.35
CA LEU A 89 -3.61 -2.49 -1.29
C LEU A 89 -4.70 -1.41 -1.42
N ALA A 90 -5.98 -1.81 -1.50
CA ALA A 90 -7.08 -0.85 -1.52
C ALA A 90 -7.11 0.02 -0.25
N ALA A 91 -7.02 -0.62 0.93
CA ALA A 91 -6.94 0.09 2.21
C ALA A 91 -5.70 0.99 2.29
N TRP A 92 -4.57 0.52 1.78
CA TRP A 92 -3.31 1.27 1.74
C TRP A 92 -3.41 2.56 0.93
N LEU A 93 -3.97 2.48 -0.28
CA LEU A 93 -4.13 3.64 -1.16
C LEU A 93 -5.05 4.69 -0.54
N VAL A 94 -6.16 4.25 0.04
CA VAL A 94 -7.10 5.14 0.75
C VAL A 94 -6.46 5.77 2.00
N LEU A 95 -5.61 5.03 2.71
CA LEU A 95 -4.87 5.53 3.88
C LEU A 95 -3.84 6.60 3.49
N LEU A 96 -3.03 6.36 2.46
CA LEU A 96 -2.06 7.35 1.98
C LEU A 96 -2.74 8.62 1.49
N ASP A 97 -3.84 8.49 0.77
CA ASP A 97 -4.61 9.60 0.21
C ASP A 97 -5.26 10.51 1.28
N LYS A 98 -5.24 10.11 2.56
CA LYS A 98 -5.64 11.01 3.66
C LYS A 98 -4.70 12.21 3.81
N TRP A 99 -3.45 12.07 3.36
CA TRP A 99 -2.38 13.06 3.61
C TRP A 99 -1.53 13.38 2.40
N VAL A 100 -1.54 12.53 1.38
CA VAL A 100 -0.79 12.70 0.14
C VAL A 100 -1.78 12.91 -0.99
N GLU A 101 -1.50 13.84 -1.89
CA GLU A 101 -2.31 14.06 -3.08
C GLU A 101 -2.55 12.78 -3.88
N THR A 102 -3.79 12.54 -4.32
CA THR A 102 -4.22 11.30 -4.96
C THR A 102 -3.35 10.93 -6.15
N PHE A 103 -2.99 11.90 -6.99
CA PHE A 103 -2.17 11.66 -8.17
C PHE A 103 -0.76 11.18 -7.78
N VAL A 104 -0.19 11.65 -6.66
CA VAL A 104 1.13 11.20 -6.18
C VAL A 104 1.03 9.77 -5.69
N VAL A 105 0.00 9.44 -4.91
CA VAL A 105 -0.25 8.07 -4.41
C VAL A 105 -0.36 7.11 -5.59
N ILE A 106 -1.22 7.40 -6.55
CA ILE A 106 -1.47 6.51 -7.69
C ILE A 106 -0.28 6.45 -8.64
N ALA A 107 0.39 7.57 -8.96
CA ALA A 107 1.56 7.55 -9.82
C ALA A 107 2.72 6.73 -9.22
N ARG A 108 2.93 6.81 -7.89
CA ARG A 108 3.93 5.99 -7.20
C ARG A 108 3.51 4.54 -7.07
N ALA A 109 2.21 4.27 -6.94
CA ALA A 109 1.68 2.90 -6.97
C ALA A 109 1.94 2.25 -8.34
N ARG A 110 1.67 2.94 -9.46
CA ARG A 110 1.90 2.40 -10.82
C ARG A 110 3.35 2.01 -11.12
N ALA A 111 4.31 2.57 -10.38
CA ALA A 111 5.73 2.21 -10.51
C ALA A 111 6.13 0.93 -9.74
N VAL A 112 5.20 0.35 -8.97
CA VAL A 112 5.45 -0.82 -8.09
C VAL A 112 4.48 -1.95 -8.38
N TRP A 113 3.20 -1.62 -8.60
CA TRP A 113 2.11 -2.57 -8.77
C TRP A 113 1.73 -2.67 -10.24
N SER A 114 1.50 -3.89 -10.71
CA SER A 114 1.00 -4.14 -12.05
C SER A 114 -0.43 -3.62 -12.23
N PRO A 115 -0.87 -3.34 -13.48
CA PRO A 115 -2.25 -2.95 -13.74
C PRO A 115 -3.28 -3.98 -13.23
N GLY A 116 -2.95 -5.28 -13.27
CA GLY A 116 -3.80 -6.34 -12.74
C GLY A 116 -3.98 -6.27 -11.22
N GLU A 117 -2.92 -5.98 -10.48
CA GLU A 117 -2.99 -5.79 -9.01
C GLU A 117 -3.77 -4.53 -8.65
N LEU A 118 -3.60 -3.44 -9.42
CA LEU A 118 -4.38 -2.21 -9.24
C LEU A 118 -5.87 -2.42 -9.55
N ALA A 119 -6.20 -3.18 -10.60
CA ALA A 119 -7.56 -3.56 -10.93
C ALA A 119 -8.20 -4.45 -9.85
N ALA A 120 -7.45 -5.38 -9.30
CA ALA A 120 -7.91 -6.19 -8.18
C ALA A 120 -8.19 -5.31 -6.94
N ALA A 121 -7.29 -4.36 -6.63
CA ALA A 121 -7.49 -3.42 -5.52
C ALA A 121 -8.71 -2.52 -5.71
N LEU A 122 -9.01 -2.08 -6.94
CA LEU A 122 -10.21 -1.30 -7.25
C LEU A 122 -11.49 -1.99 -6.77
N THR A 123 -11.57 -3.33 -6.87
CA THR A 123 -12.73 -4.11 -6.40
C THR A 123 -12.99 -3.93 -4.89
N PHE A 124 -11.94 -3.68 -4.11
CA PHE A 124 -12.00 -3.51 -2.65
C PHE A 124 -11.97 -2.04 -2.20
N ALA A 125 -11.86 -1.09 -3.14
CA ALA A 125 -11.81 0.35 -2.84
C ALA A 125 -13.19 0.95 -2.55
N THR A 126 -14.02 0.25 -1.74
CA THR A 126 -15.34 0.72 -1.32
C THR A 126 -15.54 0.53 0.19
N PRO A 127 -16.41 1.33 0.84
CA PRO A 127 -16.55 1.32 2.30
C PRO A 127 -16.91 -0.04 2.90
N ALA A 128 -17.57 -0.91 2.14
CA ALA A 128 -17.95 -2.25 2.61
C ALA A 128 -16.73 -3.18 2.83
N PHE A 129 -15.64 -2.94 2.11
CA PHE A 129 -14.42 -3.76 2.18
C PHE A 129 -13.26 -3.07 2.92
N LEU A 130 -13.33 -1.74 3.09
CA LEU A 130 -12.30 -0.98 3.79
C LEU A 130 -12.38 -1.14 5.32
N PRO A 131 -11.24 -1.10 6.04
CA PRO A 131 -11.25 -1.08 7.50
C PRO A 131 -12.11 0.06 8.07
N ARG A 132 -13.00 -0.25 9.01
CA ARG A 132 -13.91 0.76 9.61
C ARG A 132 -13.18 1.96 10.21
N GLY A 133 -12.02 1.72 10.83
CA GLY A 133 -11.18 2.79 11.39
C GLY A 133 -10.68 3.76 10.32
N LEU A 134 -10.36 3.26 9.12
CA LEU A 134 -9.92 4.06 7.99
C LEU A 134 -11.05 4.89 7.37
N VAL A 135 -12.24 4.29 7.19
CA VAL A 135 -13.41 4.98 6.62
C VAL A 135 -13.87 6.13 7.52
N ARG A 136 -13.86 5.92 8.84
CA ARG A 136 -14.28 6.94 9.82
C ARG A 136 -13.31 8.11 9.96
N GLN A 137 -12.07 7.95 9.50
CA GLN A 137 -11.08 9.01 9.58
C GLN A 137 -11.24 9.96 8.40
N PRO A 138 -11.41 11.28 8.62
CA PRO A 138 -11.46 12.25 7.52
C PRO A 138 -10.10 12.37 6.81
N PRO A 139 -10.08 12.78 5.53
CA PRO A 139 -11.23 13.04 4.65
C PRO A 139 -11.94 11.75 4.20
N ASP A 140 -13.23 11.81 3.85
CA ASP A 140 -13.88 10.70 3.13
C ASP A 140 -13.43 10.72 1.65
N ASN A 141 -12.53 9.82 1.29
CA ASN A 141 -11.70 9.92 0.08
C ASN A 141 -11.68 8.65 -0.78
N TRP A 142 -12.43 7.61 -0.40
CA TRP A 142 -12.40 6.34 -1.13
C TRP A 142 -12.88 6.49 -2.58
N VAL A 143 -13.87 7.36 -2.85
CA VAL A 143 -14.40 7.59 -4.21
C VAL A 143 -13.30 8.10 -5.13
N ARG A 144 -12.60 9.15 -4.69
CA ARG A 144 -11.50 9.77 -5.44
C ARG A 144 -10.35 8.80 -5.71
N VAL A 145 -10.03 7.94 -4.74
CA VAL A 145 -9.03 6.88 -4.93
C VAL A 145 -9.53 5.82 -5.93
N ALA A 146 -10.79 5.40 -5.85
CA ALA A 146 -11.37 4.44 -6.78
C ALA A 146 -11.42 4.98 -8.22
N GLU A 147 -11.78 6.24 -8.41
CA GLU A 147 -11.77 6.89 -9.73
C GLU A 147 -10.35 6.97 -10.30
N ALA A 148 -9.38 7.40 -9.49
CA ALA A 148 -7.98 7.49 -9.91
C ALA A 148 -7.37 6.10 -10.20
N LEU A 149 -7.77 5.07 -9.46
CA LEU A 149 -7.43 3.68 -9.75
C LEU A 149 -8.04 3.21 -11.07
N ALA A 150 -9.32 3.48 -11.31
CA ALA A 150 -9.99 3.11 -12.55
C ALA A 150 -9.31 3.73 -13.76
N GLN A 151 -8.91 5.01 -13.66
CA GLN A 151 -8.13 5.67 -14.71
C GLN A 151 -6.76 5.03 -14.89
N ALA A 152 -6.03 4.77 -13.81
CA ALA A 152 -4.70 4.13 -13.89
C ALA A 152 -4.75 2.73 -14.51
N VAL A 153 -5.81 1.97 -14.26
CA VAL A 153 -6.06 0.65 -14.87
C VAL A 153 -6.40 0.81 -16.35
N ALA A 154 -7.24 1.77 -16.71
CA ALA A 154 -7.59 2.06 -18.10
C ALA A 154 -6.37 2.52 -18.93
N ASP A 155 -5.47 3.29 -18.33
CA ASP A 155 -4.21 3.73 -18.97
C ASP A 155 -3.24 2.55 -19.23
N GLY A 156 -3.37 1.44 -18.51
CA GLY A 156 -2.48 0.29 -18.65
C GLY A 156 -1.07 0.50 -18.06
N PRO A 157 -0.09 -0.33 -18.48
CA PRO A 157 1.29 -0.25 -18.01
C PRO A 157 1.92 1.13 -18.26
N LEU A 158 2.92 1.49 -17.44
CA LEU A 158 3.70 2.70 -17.69
C LEU A 158 4.63 2.47 -18.90
N ALA A 159 4.81 3.51 -19.72
CA ALA A 159 5.69 3.44 -20.89
C ALA A 159 7.11 3.01 -20.51
N GLY A 160 7.61 1.95 -21.17
CA GLY A 160 8.94 1.38 -20.90
C GLY A 160 9.02 0.36 -19.76
N ASP A 161 7.87 -0.06 -19.20
CA ASP A 161 7.81 -1.22 -18.32
C ASP A 161 8.13 -2.51 -19.12
N SER A 162 8.66 -3.54 -18.45
CA SER A 162 9.00 -4.82 -19.09
C SER A 162 7.78 -5.57 -19.68
N GLN A 163 6.57 -5.21 -19.24
CA GLN A 163 5.30 -5.70 -19.77
C GLN A 163 4.77 -4.89 -20.97
N ASP A 164 5.43 -3.76 -21.28
CA ASP A 164 5.10 -2.80 -22.33
C ASP A 164 5.58 -3.35 -23.70
N ARG A 165 4.88 -4.38 -24.22
CA ARG A 165 5.26 -5.11 -25.45
C ARG A 165 4.76 -4.47 -26.74
N HIS A 166 4.19 -3.26 -26.71
CA HIS A 166 3.60 -2.64 -27.91
C HIS A 166 4.61 -2.26 -29.00
N TRP A 167 5.91 -2.29 -28.70
CA TRP A 167 6.97 -2.06 -29.69
C TRP A 167 7.53 -3.35 -30.31
N ARG A 168 7.11 -4.54 -29.85
CA ARG A 168 7.50 -5.80 -30.51
C ARG A 168 6.63 -6.02 -31.74
N VAL A 169 7.07 -5.42 -32.84
CA VAL A 169 6.72 -5.89 -34.18
C VAL A 169 7.50 -7.19 -34.38
N ASP A 170 6.80 -8.33 -34.47
CA ASP A 170 7.43 -9.63 -34.75
C ASP A 170 8.07 -9.62 -36.16
N PRO A 171 9.22 -10.30 -36.36
CA PRO A 171 9.83 -10.49 -37.67
C PRO A 171 9.08 -11.46 -38.59
#